data_AF-A0A2P2ED14-F1
#
_entry.id   AF-A0A2P2ED14-F1
#
_cell.length_a   1.000
_cell.length_b   1.000
_cell.length_c   1.000
_cell.angle_alpha   90.00
_cell.angle_beta   90.00
_cell.angle_gamma   90.00
#
_symmetry.space_group_name_H-M   'P 1'
#
loop_
_entity.id
_entity.type
_entity.pdbx_description
1 polymer ?
#
loop_
_entity_poly.entity_id
_entity_poly.type
_entity_poly.pdbx_seq_one_letter_code
_entity_poly.pdbx_strand_id
1 'polypeptide(L)'
;MNSNQDVWWQSLPTTSFGSNGMEEQLAGLILAGRKQATVWNGLDENPTEAGMRWVVTVADRPVAVIETLEVGQCRFSDIDADFAWTEGEGDRSLAFWRITHQKFFEQEGKFSPDMLLWWERFKLVETIDHDLAAKAADIVMREEQEAHLLLAGRTHPPG
;
A
#
# COMPACT_ATOMS: atom_id res chain seq x y z
N MET A 1 33.52 19.39 12.72
CA MET A 1 32.32 20.13 12.30
C MET A 1 31.41 19.12 11.62
N ASN A 2 30.57 18.42 12.37
CA ASN A 2 29.62 17.48 11.78
C ASN A 2 28.46 18.32 11.25
N SER A 3 28.41 18.47 9.93
CA SER A 3 27.29 19.08 9.23
C SER A 3 26.02 18.38 9.68
N ASN A 4 25.21 19.08 10.47
CA ASN A 4 23.81 18.76 10.66
C ASN A 4 23.18 18.90 9.27
N GLN A 5 23.16 17.82 8.49
CA GLN A 5 22.34 17.79 7.29
C GLN A 5 20.92 17.86 7.82
N ASP A 6 20.29 19.03 7.71
CA ASP A 6 18.88 19.18 8.00
C ASP A 6 18.14 18.21 7.08
N VAL A 7 17.69 17.11 7.66
CA VAL A 7 17.02 16.05 6.93
C VAL A 7 15.65 16.60 6.54
N TRP A 8 15.53 16.99 5.27
CA TRP A 8 14.43 17.81 4.75
C TRP A 8 13.04 17.19 4.95
N TRP A 9 12.97 15.87 5.13
CA TRP A 9 11.72 15.15 5.32
C TRP A 9 11.25 15.07 6.79
N GLN A 10 12.03 15.52 7.78
CA GLN A 10 11.66 15.42 9.20
C GLN A 10 10.44 16.26 9.60
N SER A 11 10.12 17.31 8.84
CA SER A 11 8.94 18.15 9.08
C SER A 11 7.70 17.72 8.30
N LEU A 12 7.82 16.69 7.47
CA LEU A 12 6.69 16.17 6.69
C LEU A 12 5.75 15.35 7.60
N PRO A 13 4.46 15.27 7.25
CA PRO A 13 3.55 14.37 7.93
C PRO A 13 3.95 12.91 7.70
N THR A 14 3.62 12.06 8.67
CA THR A 14 3.91 10.62 8.62
C THR A 14 2.67 9.81 8.25
N THR A 15 2.85 8.70 7.54
CA THR A 15 1.81 7.73 7.25
C THR A 15 2.35 6.30 7.41
N SER A 16 1.46 5.34 7.66
CA SER A 16 1.79 3.92 7.70
C SER A 16 0.76 3.15 6.86
N PHE A 17 1.21 2.10 6.18
CA PHE A 17 0.34 1.28 5.34
C PHE A 17 0.05 -0.05 6.01
N GLY A 18 -1.21 -0.49 5.93
CA GLY A 18 -1.66 -1.77 6.47
C GLY A 18 -1.94 -1.72 7.97
N SER A 19 -2.30 -2.89 8.52
CA SER A 19 -2.55 -3.09 9.95
C SER A 19 -2.03 -4.47 10.37
N ASN A 20 -1.99 -4.74 11.68
CA ASN A 20 -1.69 -6.06 12.24
C ASN A 20 -0.33 -6.66 11.80
N GLY A 21 0.72 -5.83 11.66
CA GLY A 21 2.07 -6.29 11.31
C GLY A 21 2.38 -6.28 9.82
N MET A 22 1.48 -5.77 8.97
CA MET A 22 1.69 -5.64 7.53
C MET A 22 2.58 -4.45 7.13
N GLU A 23 2.92 -3.56 8.06
CA GLU A 23 3.60 -2.30 7.79
C GLU A 23 4.95 -2.51 7.11
N GLU A 24 5.78 -3.43 7.62
CA GLU A 24 7.10 -3.73 7.05
C GLU A 24 6.99 -4.33 5.65
N GLN A 25 5.99 -5.17 5.42
CA GLN A 25 5.73 -5.80 4.13
C GLN A 25 5.34 -4.76 3.09
N LEU A 26 4.34 -3.92 3.37
CA LEU A 26 3.86 -2.90 2.44
C LEU A 26 4.91 -1.82 2.17
N ALA A 27 5.65 -1.41 3.20
CA ALA A 27 6.81 -0.54 3.03
C ALA A 27 7.88 -1.17 2.12
N GLY A 28 8.15 -2.47 2.27
CA GLY A 28 9.03 -3.22 1.37
C GLY A 28 8.57 -3.17 -0.09
N LEU A 29 7.26 -3.28 -0.36
CA LEU A 29 6.72 -3.16 -1.72
C LEU A 29 6.88 -1.75 -2.30
N ILE A 30 6.75 -0.71 -1.47
CA ILE A 30 6.99 0.68 -1.88
C ILE A 30 8.47 0.88 -2.23
N LEU A 31 9.37 0.37 -1.37
CA LEU A 31 10.82 0.44 -1.58
C LEU A 31 11.29 -0.37 -2.79
N ALA A 32 10.60 -1.44 -3.15
CA ALA A 32 10.80 -2.16 -4.41
C ALA A 32 10.33 -1.37 -5.65
N GLY A 33 9.65 -0.23 -5.47
CA GLY A 33 8.98 0.51 -6.54
C GLY A 33 7.75 -0.22 -7.10
N ARG A 34 7.20 -1.19 -6.35
CA ARG A 34 6.09 -2.03 -6.78
C ARG A 34 4.74 -1.48 -6.34
N LYS A 35 4.61 -1.08 -5.07
CA LYS A 35 3.40 -0.44 -4.54
C LYS A 35 3.48 1.05 -4.80
N GLN A 36 2.59 1.53 -5.68
CA GLN A 36 2.51 2.93 -6.12
C GLN A 36 1.09 3.50 -6.00
N ALA A 37 0.18 2.74 -5.39
CA ALA A 37 -1.16 3.20 -5.09
C ALA A 37 -1.66 2.60 -3.77
N THR A 38 -2.68 3.23 -3.21
CA THR A 38 -3.38 2.75 -2.01
C THR A 38 -4.86 3.14 -2.05
N VAL A 39 -5.69 2.45 -1.26
CA VAL A 39 -7.07 2.82 -1.00
C VAL A 39 -7.37 2.89 0.50
N TRP A 40 -8.38 3.68 0.87
CA TRP A 40 -8.99 3.67 2.20
C TRP A 40 -10.48 3.97 2.12
N ASN A 41 -11.21 3.82 3.22
CA ASN A 41 -12.66 3.99 3.23
C ASN A 41 -13.04 5.44 2.85
N GLY A 42 -13.93 5.59 1.88
CA GLY A 42 -14.41 6.89 1.39
C GLY A 42 -15.25 7.69 2.39
N LEU A 43 -15.68 7.08 3.50
CA LEU A 43 -16.34 7.76 4.62
C LEU A 43 -15.35 8.39 5.61
N ASP A 44 -14.09 7.95 5.59
CA ASP A 44 -13.04 8.56 6.39
C ASP A 44 -12.56 9.87 5.71
N GLU A 45 -11.99 10.78 6.48
CA GLU A 45 -11.45 12.04 5.94
C GLU A 45 -10.31 11.74 4.94
N ASN A 46 -10.25 12.49 3.84
CA ASN A 46 -9.12 12.41 2.92
C ASN A 46 -7.94 13.18 3.53
N PRO A 47 -6.82 12.51 3.86
CA PRO A 47 -5.67 13.19 4.45
C PRO A 47 -4.78 13.88 3.41
N THR A 48 -4.97 13.64 2.10
CA THR A 48 -3.96 13.92 1.06
C THR A 48 -4.50 14.68 -0.15
N GLU A 49 -3.62 15.37 -0.87
CA GLU A 49 -3.89 16.01 -2.16
C GLU A 49 -2.67 15.86 -3.09
N ALA A 50 -2.88 16.04 -4.39
CA ALA A 50 -1.81 15.97 -5.37
C ALA A 50 -0.66 16.94 -5.04
N GLY A 51 0.56 16.42 -5.01
CA GLY A 51 1.78 17.16 -4.63
C GLY A 51 2.15 17.08 -3.16
N MET A 52 1.30 16.55 -2.28
CA MET A 52 1.66 16.29 -0.89
C MET A 52 2.75 15.22 -0.78
N ARG A 53 3.56 15.32 0.26
CA ARG A 53 4.62 14.36 0.57
C ARG A 53 4.45 13.79 1.96
N TRP A 54 4.69 12.50 2.07
CA TRP A 54 4.51 11.73 3.30
C TRP A 54 5.77 10.94 3.61
N VAL A 55 6.13 10.92 4.89
CA VAL A 55 7.12 9.96 5.40
C VAL A 55 6.39 8.67 5.73
N VAL A 56 6.73 7.61 5.02
CA VAL A 56 6.24 6.26 5.33
C VAL A 56 7.00 5.74 6.54
N THR A 57 6.27 5.24 7.53
CA THR A 57 6.84 4.65 8.75
C THR A 57 6.45 3.18 8.91
N VAL A 58 7.31 2.42 9.61
CA VAL A 58 7.07 1.05 10.07
C VAL A 58 7.31 1.05 11.57
N ALA A 59 6.26 0.87 12.37
CA ALA A 59 6.33 0.99 13.83
C ALA A 59 7.06 2.28 14.26
N ASP A 60 6.57 3.43 13.76
CA ASP A 60 7.12 4.79 13.97
C ASP A 60 8.53 5.04 13.42
N ARG A 61 9.17 4.04 12.79
CA ARG A 61 10.48 4.18 12.17
C ARG A 61 10.34 4.64 10.71
N PRO A 62 10.92 5.77 10.29
CA PRO A 62 10.81 6.26 8.92
C PRO A 62 11.59 5.36 7.95
N VAL A 63 10.98 5.01 6.81
CA VAL A 63 11.55 4.08 5.83
C VAL A 63 11.60 4.64 4.40
N ALA A 64 10.68 5.54 4.04
CA ALA A 64 10.63 6.15 2.72
C ALA A 64 9.93 7.51 2.76
N VAL A 65 10.14 8.32 1.72
CA VAL A 65 9.30 9.48 1.40
C VAL A 65 8.56 9.21 0.11
N ILE A 66 7.24 9.41 0.10
CA ILE A 66 6.41 9.33 -1.11
C ILE A 66 5.83 10.70 -1.45
N GLU A 67 5.47 10.90 -2.71
CA GLU A 67 4.74 12.07 -3.20
C GLU A 67 3.46 11.61 -3.89
N THR A 68 2.33 12.16 -3.43
CA THR A 68 1.01 11.96 -4.00
C THR A 68 0.95 12.57 -5.38
N LEU A 69 0.60 11.77 -6.38
CA LEU A 69 0.46 12.20 -7.76
C LEU A 69 -0.99 12.53 -8.10
N GLU A 70 -1.90 11.70 -7.62
CA GLU A 70 -3.31 11.77 -7.94
C GLU A 70 -4.13 11.17 -6.78
N VAL A 71 -5.27 11.78 -6.49
CA VAL A 71 -6.23 11.29 -5.50
C VAL A 71 -7.63 11.42 -6.08
N GLY A 72 -8.50 10.47 -5.76
CA GLY A 72 -9.90 10.51 -6.18
C GLY A 72 -10.76 9.55 -5.39
N GLN A 73 -12.04 9.46 -5.77
CA GLN A 73 -12.97 8.49 -5.21
C GLN A 73 -13.58 7.62 -6.30
N CYS A 74 -13.79 6.35 -5.98
CA CYS A 74 -14.59 5.42 -6.78
C CYS A 74 -15.29 4.42 -5.87
N ARG A 75 -16.17 3.58 -6.42
CA ARG A 75 -16.69 2.45 -5.64
C ARG A 75 -15.64 1.34 -5.57
N PHE A 76 -15.73 0.51 -4.54
CA PHE A 76 -14.94 -0.72 -4.43
C PHE A 76 -15.06 -1.61 -5.67
N SER A 77 -16.28 -1.73 -6.22
CA SER A 77 -16.56 -2.51 -7.43
C SER A 77 -16.00 -1.92 -8.74
N ASP A 78 -15.68 -0.62 -8.75
CA ASP A 78 -15.16 0.10 -9.91
C ASP A 78 -13.63 0.01 -10.03
N ILE A 79 -12.93 -0.53 -9.03
CA ILE A 79 -11.49 -0.77 -9.11
C ILE A 79 -11.20 -1.80 -10.21
N ASP A 80 -10.33 -1.40 -11.14
CA ASP A 80 -9.93 -2.18 -12.29
C ASP A 80 -8.58 -2.89 -12.08
N ALA A 81 -8.20 -3.70 -13.06
CA ALA A 81 -6.94 -4.43 -13.03
C ALA A 81 -5.72 -3.52 -13.12
N ASP A 82 -5.82 -2.36 -13.77
CA ASP A 82 -4.69 -1.43 -13.91
C ASP A 82 -4.38 -0.76 -12.57
N PHE A 83 -5.42 -0.39 -11.81
CA PHE A 83 -5.26 0.12 -10.46
C PHE A 83 -4.72 -0.95 -9.52
N ALA A 84 -5.31 -2.16 -9.51
CA ALA A 84 -4.82 -3.27 -8.70
C ALA A 84 -3.35 -3.59 -8.99
N TRP A 85 -2.96 -3.52 -10.26
CA TRP A 85 -1.58 -3.70 -10.68
C TRP A 85 -0.64 -2.61 -10.14
N THR A 86 -1.10 -1.36 -10.17
CA THR A 86 -0.36 -0.18 -9.67
C THR A 86 -0.25 -0.17 -8.14
N GLU A 87 -1.27 -0.65 -7.44
CA GLU A 87 -1.22 -0.85 -5.98
C GLU A 87 -0.20 -1.92 -5.59
N GLY A 88 0.08 -2.89 -6.45
CA GLY A 88 1.33 -3.64 -6.37
C GLY A 88 1.35 -4.82 -5.39
N GLU A 89 0.28 -5.05 -4.64
CA GLU A 89 0.19 -6.12 -3.63
C GLU A 89 -0.02 -7.52 -4.24
N GLY A 90 0.47 -8.54 -3.55
CA GLY A 90 0.42 -9.94 -3.97
C GLY A 90 0.98 -10.16 -5.38
N ASP A 91 0.21 -10.87 -6.21
CA ASP A 91 0.54 -11.13 -7.62
C ASP A 91 0.11 -10.01 -8.57
N ARG A 92 -0.33 -8.85 -8.04
CA ARG A 92 -0.85 -7.70 -8.80
C ARG A 92 -2.12 -7.96 -9.59
N SER A 93 -2.81 -9.07 -9.31
CA SER A 93 -4.09 -9.38 -9.96
C SER A 93 -5.26 -8.68 -9.27
N LEU A 94 -6.27 -8.29 -10.06
CA LEU A 94 -7.55 -7.81 -9.53
C LEU A 94 -8.25 -8.85 -8.63
N ALA A 95 -8.05 -10.14 -8.91
CA ALA A 95 -8.63 -11.22 -8.13
C ALA A 95 -8.06 -11.24 -6.71
N PHE A 96 -6.74 -11.17 -6.57
CA PHE A 96 -6.08 -11.06 -5.28
C PHE A 96 -6.51 -9.79 -4.55
N TRP A 97 -6.44 -8.64 -5.24
CA TRP A 97 -6.83 -7.34 -4.70
C TRP A 97 -8.23 -7.36 -4.07
N ARG A 98 -9.23 -7.87 -4.80
CA ARG A 98 -10.61 -7.95 -4.31
C ARG A 98 -10.73 -8.81 -3.06
N ILE A 99 -10.03 -9.96 -3.03
CA ILE A 99 -10.08 -10.88 -1.88
C ILE A 99 -9.46 -10.25 -0.65
N THR A 100 -8.27 -9.65 -0.77
CA THR A 100 -7.54 -9.10 0.36
C THR A 100 -8.20 -7.84 0.90
N HIS A 101 -8.61 -6.93 0.02
CA HIS A 101 -9.25 -5.68 0.43
C HIS A 101 -10.66 -5.89 0.98
N GLN A 102 -11.45 -6.82 0.41
CA GLN A 102 -12.72 -7.21 1.01
C GLN A 102 -12.51 -7.71 2.45
N LYS A 103 -11.57 -8.65 2.65
CA LYS A 103 -11.26 -9.18 3.98
C LYS A 103 -10.79 -8.08 4.94
N PHE A 104 -9.96 -7.16 4.46
CA PHE A 104 -9.49 -6.02 5.25
C PHE A 104 -10.67 -5.15 5.73
N PHE A 105 -11.52 -4.68 4.82
CA PHE A 105 -12.68 -3.86 5.19
C PHE A 105 -13.74 -4.62 6.00
N GLU A 106 -13.86 -5.95 5.82
CA GLU A 106 -14.74 -6.80 6.63
C GLU A 106 -14.24 -6.87 8.07
N GLN A 107 -12.92 -6.99 8.28
CA GLN A 107 -12.31 -6.97 9.61
C GLN A 107 -12.49 -5.63 10.32
N GLU A 108 -12.53 -4.53 9.57
CA GLU A 108 -12.87 -3.20 10.09
C GLU A 108 -14.38 -2.99 10.32
N GLY A 109 -15.24 -3.93 9.90
CA GLY A 109 -16.69 -3.79 9.98
C GLY A 109 -17.26 -2.72 9.03
N LYS A 110 -16.49 -2.34 7.99
CA LYS A 110 -16.75 -1.24 7.07
C LYS A 110 -17.14 -1.71 5.65
N PHE A 111 -16.96 -3.00 5.35
CA PHE A 111 -17.14 -3.50 3.99
C PHE A 111 -18.58 -3.41 3.47
N SER A 112 -18.70 -2.89 2.26
CA SER A 112 -19.87 -3.06 1.40
C SER A 112 -19.37 -3.10 -0.05
N PRO A 113 -19.95 -3.95 -0.93
CA PRO A 113 -19.55 -4.00 -2.34
C PRO A 113 -19.74 -2.65 -3.06
N ASP A 114 -20.65 -1.80 -2.56
CA ASP A 114 -20.93 -0.46 -3.10
C ASP A 114 -20.26 0.66 -2.30
N MET A 115 -19.38 0.33 -1.34
CA MET A 115 -18.69 1.34 -0.53
C MET A 115 -17.84 2.25 -1.43
N LEU A 116 -17.81 3.53 -1.09
CA LEU A 116 -16.86 4.45 -1.67
C LEU A 116 -15.48 4.18 -1.08
N LEU A 117 -14.47 4.28 -1.93
CA LEU A 117 -13.07 4.29 -1.57
C LEU A 117 -12.49 5.63 -1.98
N TRP A 118 -11.67 6.19 -1.11
CA TRP A 118 -10.60 7.06 -1.60
C TRP A 118 -9.51 6.19 -2.19
N TRP A 119 -8.93 6.65 -3.29
CA TRP A 119 -7.75 6.05 -3.88
C TRP A 119 -6.68 7.12 -4.09
N GLU A 120 -5.43 6.70 -3.96
CA GLU A 120 -4.25 7.54 -4.17
C GLU A 120 -3.26 6.81 -5.07
N ARG A 121 -2.67 7.53 -6.02
CA ARG A 121 -1.44 7.12 -6.71
C ARG A 121 -0.30 7.99 -6.23
N PHE A 122 0.84 7.39 -5.95
CA PHE A 122 2.03 8.06 -5.46
C PHE A 122 3.29 7.51 -6.10
N LYS A 123 4.39 8.25 -5.97
CA LYS A 123 5.74 7.79 -6.33
C LYS A 123 6.64 7.82 -5.11
N LEU A 124 7.60 6.89 -5.08
CA LEU A 124 8.74 6.95 -4.17
C LEU A 124 9.63 8.14 -4.55
N VAL A 125 9.96 8.99 -3.57
CA VAL A 125 10.84 10.15 -3.71
C VAL A 125 12.20 9.88 -3.09
N GLU A 126 12.23 9.27 -1.90
CA GLU A 126 13.47 8.99 -1.18
C GLU A 126 13.37 7.66 -0.41
N THR A 127 14.44 6.87 -0.47
CA THR A 127 14.63 5.71 0.40
C THR A 127 15.38 6.15 1.65
N ILE A 128 14.81 5.90 2.82
CA ILE A 128 15.43 6.22 4.12
C ILE A 128 16.03 4.93 4.73
N ASP A 129 15.27 3.84 4.71
CA ASP A 129 15.73 2.54 5.21
C ASP A 129 16.29 1.67 4.08
N HIS A 130 17.62 1.72 3.92
CA HIS A 130 18.33 0.93 2.93
C HIS A 130 18.42 -0.56 3.27
N ASP A 131 18.31 -0.94 4.55
CA ASP A 131 18.36 -2.34 4.97
C ASP A 131 17.05 -3.06 4.63
N LEU A 132 15.91 -2.37 4.80
CA LEU A 132 14.62 -2.87 4.32
C LEU A 132 14.57 -2.86 2.78
N ALA A 133 15.10 -1.82 2.14
CA ALA A 133 15.18 -1.77 0.68
C ALA A 133 16.00 -2.94 0.10
N ALA A 134 17.09 -3.33 0.76
CA ALA A 134 17.90 -4.48 0.35
C ALA A 134 17.13 -5.82 0.42
N LYS A 135 16.12 -5.92 1.29
CA LYS A 135 15.23 -7.10 1.44
C LYS A 135 13.98 -7.03 0.57
N ALA A 136 13.75 -5.92 -0.12
CA ALA A 136 12.50 -5.66 -0.83
C ALA A 136 12.20 -6.70 -1.92
N ALA A 137 13.23 -7.21 -2.61
CA ALA A 137 13.07 -8.29 -3.59
C ALA A 137 12.52 -9.58 -2.96
N ASP A 138 13.01 -9.97 -1.78
CA ASP A 138 12.55 -11.16 -1.07
C ASP A 138 11.11 -10.98 -0.56
N ILE A 139 10.76 -9.77 -0.10
CA ILE A 139 9.40 -9.41 0.29
C ILE A 139 8.45 -9.58 -0.89
N VAL A 140 8.82 -9.03 -2.06
CA VAL A 140 8.03 -9.15 -3.30
C VAL A 140 7.83 -10.60 -3.69
N MET A 141 8.88 -11.43 -3.66
CA MET A 141 8.77 -12.85 -4.01
C MET A 141 7.83 -13.63 -3.08
N ARG A 142 7.88 -13.35 -1.76
CA ARG A 142 6.98 -13.99 -0.79
C ARG A 142 5.52 -13.60 -1.04
N GLU A 143 5.27 -12.31 -1.26
CA GLU A 143 3.92 -11.80 -1.56
C GLU A 143 3.30 -12.45 -2.80
N GLU A 144 4.07 -12.58 -3.89
CA GLU A 144 3.61 -13.26 -5.10
C GLU A 144 3.30 -14.75 -4.84
N GLN A 145 4.13 -15.42 -4.04
CA GLN A 145 3.92 -16.82 -3.70
C GLN A 145 2.66 -17.01 -2.83
N GLU A 146 2.45 -16.16 -1.84
CA GLU A 146 1.26 -16.19 -0.98
C GLU A 146 -0.02 -15.91 -1.77
N ALA A 147 0.02 -14.92 -2.67
CA ALA A 147 -1.08 -14.64 -3.59
C ALA A 147 -1.41 -15.84 -4.48
N HIS A 148 -0.40 -16.48 -5.06
CA HIS A 148 -0.60 -17.67 -5.88
C HIS A 148 -1.25 -18.82 -5.09
N LEU A 149 -0.78 -19.09 -3.87
CA LEU A 149 -1.35 -20.12 -3.01
C LEU A 149 -2.79 -19.81 -2.60
N LEU A 150 -3.09 -18.55 -2.27
CA LEU A 150 -4.43 -18.09 -1.90
C LEU A 150 -5.43 -18.30 -3.05
N LEU A 151 -5.03 -17.94 -4.27
CA LEU A 151 -5.87 -18.08 -5.46
C LEU A 151 -6.04 -19.56 -5.85
N ALA A 152 -4.97 -20.36 -5.80
CA ALA A 152 -5.02 -21.79 -6.08
C ALA A 152 -5.95 -22.55 -5.11
N GLY A 153 -5.90 -22.24 -3.81
CA GLY A 153 -6.74 -22.88 -2.79
C GLY A 153 -8.24 -22.63 -2.95
N ARG A 154 -8.64 -21.61 -3.71
CA ARG A 154 -10.06 -21.29 -3.98
C ARG A 154 -10.61 -21.96 -5.24
N THR A 155 -9.77 -22.60 -6.05
CA THR A 155 -10.19 -23.32 -7.27
C THR A 155 -10.80 -24.71 -7.00
N HIS A 156 -10.89 -25.14 -5.74
CA HIS A 156 -11.57 -26.38 -5.37
C HIS A 156 -13.03 -26.10 -4.98
N PRO A 157 -14.05 -26.54 -5.74
CA PRO A 157 -15.43 -26.47 -5.28
C PRO A 157 -15.61 -27.43 -4.09
N PRO A 158 -16.48 -27.13 -3.12
CA PRO A 158 -16.95 -28.16 -2.20
C PRO A 158 -17.66 -29.24 -3.04
N GLY A 159 -17.14 -30.47 -2.97
CA GLY A 159 -17.76 -31.65 -3.56
C GLY A 159 -19.05 -32.06 -2.86
#